data_AF-A0A818UJF5-F1
#
_entry.id   AF-A0A818UJF5-F1
#
_cell.length_a   1.000
_cell.length_b   1.000
_cell.length_c   1.000
_cell.angle_alpha   90.00
_cell.angle_beta   90.00
_cell.angle_gamma   90.00
#
_symmetry.space_group_name_H-M   'P 1'
#
loop_
_entity.id
_entity.type
_entity.pdbx_description
1 polymer ?
#
loop_
_entity_poly.entity_id
_entity_poly.type
_entity_poly.pdbx_seq_one_letter_code
_entity_poly.pdbx_strand_id
1 'polypeptide(L)'
;LDNIDVHYSLLGLNNQPLDIIAQEQIFTNTLNFVSMSLLTNEISSISDSIKDRFCIDILPRIHNNVKSFIPESVYMERSHVWSETHESCGRYSQSPIIIKTACTVYRTFTPFDFSSAYNLQHDFTLLNTGHTVVGTYHGNDSSPFNLTGGGLNGTFRLHNFHLHWGENHRTGSEHQINDVKYPSEVHFVHINPQTKAVAVLGIFMNSTRHRNRTIYTRKRRDDIYNAENITITEWDNYFQAVANLTQKNNSVVLNLNLASLMGSNLDDFWRYGGSLTTPPCTEGITWTVFKTPVIFHERGIHALRNNIHTGNYRHPQPLFNRIHNAYHYTSYI
;
A
#
# COMPACT_ATOMS: atom_id res chain seq x y z
N LEU A 1 27.53 -30.95 1.27
CA LEU A 1 27.16 -32.24 0.68
C LEU A 1 27.28 -33.41 1.67
N ASP A 2 27.46 -33.18 2.98
CA ASP A 2 27.48 -34.27 3.99
C ASP A 2 26.53 -33.99 5.17
N ASN A 3 25.22 -33.81 4.89
CA ASN A 3 24.18 -33.87 5.94
C ASN A 3 22.74 -33.95 5.38
N ILE A 4 22.53 -34.63 4.26
CA ILE A 4 21.18 -34.92 3.73
C ILE A 4 21.08 -36.44 3.58
N ASP A 5 20.97 -37.17 4.69
CA ASP A 5 20.78 -38.63 4.63
C ASP A 5 19.88 -39.18 5.74
N VAL A 6 19.03 -38.34 6.33
CA VAL A 6 18.01 -38.80 7.28
C VAL A 6 16.65 -38.23 6.87
N HIS A 7 16.04 -38.83 5.84
CA HIS A 7 14.57 -38.96 5.74
C HIS A 7 14.03 -39.80 4.55
N TYR A 8 14.86 -40.56 3.83
CA TYR A 8 14.40 -41.34 2.67
C TYR A 8 13.74 -42.70 2.97
N SER A 9 13.50 -43.05 4.23
CA SER A 9 12.94 -44.37 4.59
C SER A 9 11.40 -44.45 4.72
N LEU A 10 10.65 -43.36 4.48
CA LEU A 10 9.19 -43.34 4.67
C LEU A 10 8.33 -43.36 3.39
N LEU A 11 8.92 -43.43 2.19
CA LEU A 11 8.14 -43.41 0.93
C LEU A 11 8.46 -44.51 -0.10
N GLY A 12 9.30 -45.50 0.22
CA GLY A 12 9.41 -46.73 -0.58
C GLY A 12 9.83 -46.56 -2.06
N LEU A 13 10.60 -45.53 -2.39
CA LEU A 13 11.12 -45.32 -3.75
C LEU A 13 12.62 -45.62 -3.78
N ASN A 14 12.99 -46.81 -4.24
CA ASN A 14 14.37 -47.20 -4.47
C ASN A 14 14.94 -46.55 -5.74
N ASN A 15 16.08 -45.88 -5.59
CA ASN A 15 17.15 -45.63 -6.57
C ASN A 15 16.75 -45.49 -8.05
N GLN A 16 16.24 -44.31 -8.44
CA GLN A 16 16.31 -43.82 -9.82
C GLN A 16 16.62 -42.31 -9.81
N PRO A 17 17.42 -41.77 -10.76
CA PRO A 17 17.71 -40.35 -10.83
C PRO A 17 16.46 -39.59 -11.29
N LEU A 18 15.81 -38.89 -10.37
CA LEU A 18 14.68 -38.01 -10.70
C LEU A 18 15.20 -36.66 -11.20
N ASP A 19 14.69 -36.25 -12.36
CA ASP A 19 14.97 -34.99 -13.04
C ASP A 19 14.73 -33.78 -12.13
N ILE A 20 15.50 -32.69 -12.28
CA ILE A 20 15.46 -31.50 -11.41
C ILE A 20 14.04 -30.90 -11.31
N ILE A 21 13.25 -31.02 -12.37
CA ILE A 21 11.85 -30.57 -12.43
C ILE A 21 10.95 -31.38 -11.47
N ALA A 22 11.22 -32.67 -11.28
CA ALA A 22 10.48 -33.50 -10.33
C ALA A 22 10.82 -33.15 -8.87
N GLN A 23 12.06 -32.73 -8.59
CA GLN A 23 12.43 -32.23 -7.25
C GLN A 23 11.73 -30.91 -6.92
N GLU A 24 11.61 -29.98 -7.87
CA GLU A 24 10.85 -28.72 -7.68
C GLU A 24 9.37 -28.99 -7.40
N GLN A 25 8.76 -29.95 -8.09
CA GLN A 25 7.36 -30.29 -7.90
C GLN A 25 7.08 -31.00 -6.58
N ILE A 26 8.01 -31.85 -6.11
CA ILE A 26 7.94 -32.49 -4.79
C ILE A 26 8.14 -31.46 -3.67
N PHE A 27 9.07 -30.51 -3.82
CA PHE A 27 9.31 -29.46 -2.83
C PHE A 27 8.08 -28.55 -2.67
N THR A 28 7.44 -28.19 -3.78
CA THR A 28 6.21 -27.38 -3.81
C THR A 28 5.04 -28.11 -3.14
N ASN A 29 4.92 -29.43 -3.35
CA ASN A 29 3.85 -30.24 -2.74
C ASN A 29 4.08 -30.54 -1.25
N THR A 30 5.33 -30.61 -0.79
CA THR A 30 5.64 -30.91 0.63
C THR A 30 5.31 -29.71 1.53
N LEU A 31 5.52 -28.48 1.05
CA LEU A 31 5.13 -27.25 1.77
C LEU A 31 3.59 -27.06 1.84
N ASN A 32 2.83 -27.61 0.89
CA ASN A 32 1.37 -27.51 0.87
C ASN A 32 0.67 -28.40 1.91
N PHE A 33 1.37 -29.39 2.49
CA PHE A 33 0.76 -30.40 3.36
C PHE A 33 1.10 -30.29 4.86
N VAL A 34 2.05 -29.43 5.25
CA VAL A 34 2.39 -29.30 6.67
C VAL A 34 1.52 -28.22 7.32
N SER A 35 0.65 -28.65 8.25
CA SER A 35 -0.14 -27.74 9.08
C SER A 35 0.77 -26.68 9.72
N MET A 36 0.40 -25.40 9.56
CA MET A 36 1.09 -24.23 10.13
C MET A 36 1.02 -24.17 11.67
N SER A 37 1.64 -25.12 12.34
CA SER A 37 1.94 -25.04 13.77
C SER A 37 3.26 -25.72 14.17
N LEU A 38 3.97 -26.40 13.26
CA LEU A 38 5.15 -27.22 13.61
C LEU A 38 6.46 -26.87 12.88
N LEU A 39 6.53 -25.79 12.10
CA LEU A 39 7.72 -25.46 11.29
C LEU A 39 8.25 -24.02 11.48
N THR A 40 8.18 -23.44 12.67
CA THR A 40 8.76 -22.09 12.86
C THR A 40 10.28 -22.08 12.95
N ASN A 41 10.92 -23.20 13.31
CA ASN A 41 12.36 -23.23 13.57
C ASN A 41 13.22 -23.70 12.38
N GLU A 42 12.67 -24.43 11.41
CA GLU A 42 13.44 -24.93 10.25
C GLU A 42 13.38 -24.01 9.01
N ILE A 43 12.41 -23.09 8.93
CA ILE A 43 12.26 -22.22 7.76
C ILE A 43 13.03 -20.89 7.92
N SER A 44 13.44 -20.54 9.15
CA SER A 44 14.31 -19.37 9.39
C SER A 44 15.70 -19.49 8.77
N SER A 45 16.12 -20.69 8.36
CA SER A 45 17.40 -20.97 7.70
C SER A 45 17.35 -20.92 6.17
N ILE A 46 16.19 -20.66 5.55
CA ILE A 46 16.11 -20.44 4.10
C ILE A 46 16.78 -19.09 3.79
N SER A 47 17.76 -19.09 2.88
CA SER A 47 18.44 -17.86 2.48
C SER A 47 17.44 -16.86 1.86
N ASP A 48 17.68 -15.57 2.08
CA ASP A 48 16.79 -14.54 1.51
C ASP A 48 16.74 -14.63 -0.03
N SER A 49 17.81 -15.12 -0.67
CA SER A 49 17.81 -15.37 -2.12
C SER A 49 16.82 -16.47 -2.55
N ILE A 50 16.55 -17.46 -1.71
CA ILE A 50 15.55 -18.51 -1.97
C ILE A 50 14.16 -17.96 -1.67
N LYS A 51 13.97 -17.19 -0.58
CA LYS A 51 12.70 -16.53 -0.28
C LYS A 51 12.26 -15.58 -1.39
N ASP A 52 13.18 -14.77 -1.91
CA ASP A 52 12.92 -13.85 -3.02
C ASP A 52 12.68 -14.62 -4.34
N ARG A 53 13.40 -15.73 -4.58
CA ARG A 53 13.22 -16.55 -5.80
C ARG A 53 11.87 -17.27 -5.83
N PHE A 54 11.40 -17.75 -4.68
CA PHE A 54 10.14 -18.50 -4.57
C PHE A 54 8.98 -17.66 -4.00
N CYS A 55 9.20 -16.35 -3.80
CA CYS A 55 8.20 -15.42 -3.31
C CYS A 55 7.55 -15.86 -1.98
N ILE A 56 8.39 -16.36 -1.07
CA ILE A 56 7.96 -16.88 0.24
C ILE A 56 8.13 -15.78 1.29
N ASP A 57 7.03 -15.13 1.67
CA ASP A 57 7.01 -14.19 2.79
C ASP A 57 6.77 -14.92 4.11
N ILE A 58 7.80 -15.02 4.93
CA ILE A 58 7.73 -15.52 6.31
C ILE A 58 7.84 -14.32 7.25
N LEU A 59 6.73 -13.60 7.44
CA LEU A 59 6.66 -12.64 8.53
C LEU A 59 6.22 -13.39 9.80
N PRO A 60 7.00 -13.36 10.89
CA PRO A 60 6.67 -14.09 12.10
C PRO A 60 5.32 -13.60 12.66
N ARG A 61 4.37 -14.54 12.88
CA ARG A 61 3.17 -14.26 13.67
C ARG A 61 3.58 -14.13 15.13
N ILE A 62 3.67 -12.91 15.65
CA ILE A 62 3.83 -12.68 17.08
C ILE A 62 2.44 -12.82 17.72
N HIS A 63 2.11 -14.02 18.22
CA HIS A 63 0.94 -14.24 19.07
C HIS A 63 1.32 -14.01 20.52
N ASN A 64 1.11 -12.79 21.03
CA ASN A 64 1.18 -12.52 22.46
C ASN A 64 -0.23 -12.65 23.05
N ASN A 65 -0.44 -13.60 23.96
CA ASN A 65 -1.76 -13.88 24.55
C ASN A 65 -2.14 -12.92 25.70
N VAL A 66 -1.81 -11.63 25.59
CA VAL A 66 -2.13 -10.64 26.64
C VAL A 66 -2.99 -9.54 26.04
N LYS A 67 -4.33 -9.65 26.24
CA LYS A 67 -5.30 -8.59 25.96
C LYS A 67 -4.91 -7.33 26.74
N SER A 68 -4.09 -6.50 26.13
CA SER A 68 -3.61 -5.25 26.71
C SER A 68 -4.36 -4.10 26.06
N PHE A 69 -4.87 -3.18 26.86
CA PHE A 69 -5.36 -1.91 26.36
C PHE A 69 -4.22 -1.24 25.57
N ILE A 70 -4.46 -0.89 24.30
CA ILE A 70 -3.51 -0.18 23.46
C ILE A 70 -3.87 1.30 23.53
N PRO A 71 -3.02 2.15 24.14
CA PRO A 71 -3.25 3.60 24.12
C PRO A 71 -3.33 4.12 22.69
N GLU A 72 -4.22 5.09 22.46
CA GLU A 72 -4.45 5.72 21.15
C GLU A 72 -3.13 6.25 20.52
N SER A 73 -2.21 6.73 21.37
CA SER A 73 -0.92 7.30 20.98
C SER A 73 0.12 6.31 20.46
N VAL A 74 -0.10 5.00 20.58
CA VAL A 74 0.81 3.95 20.07
C VAL A 74 0.04 2.90 19.26
N TYR A 75 -1.18 3.25 18.84
CA TYR A 75 -2.11 2.29 18.24
C TYR A 75 -1.59 1.70 16.93
N MET A 76 -1.00 2.54 16.08
CA MET A 76 -0.42 2.12 14.80
C MET A 76 0.88 1.32 14.99
N GLU A 77 1.73 1.73 15.93
CA GLU A 77 2.97 1.02 16.31
C GLU A 77 2.68 -0.40 16.81
N ARG A 78 1.54 -0.60 17.48
CA ARG A 78 1.07 -1.90 17.98
C ARG A 78 0.15 -2.64 17.00
N SER A 79 0.23 -2.34 15.70
CA SER A 79 -0.60 -3.01 14.68
C SER A 79 -0.43 -4.54 14.61
N HIS A 80 0.68 -5.08 15.10
CA HIS A 80 0.93 -6.52 15.18
C HIS A 80 0.00 -7.26 16.19
N VAL A 81 -0.56 -6.55 17.18
CA VAL A 81 -1.50 -7.13 18.17
C VAL A 81 -2.96 -6.79 17.92
N TRP A 82 -3.31 -6.08 16.85
CA TRP A 82 -4.72 -5.73 16.57
C TRP A 82 -5.63 -6.95 16.46
N SER A 83 -5.09 -8.09 16.01
CA SER A 83 -5.84 -9.36 15.94
C SER A 83 -6.42 -9.82 17.29
N GLU A 84 -5.87 -9.37 18.42
CA GLU A 84 -6.37 -9.71 19.76
C GLU A 84 -7.73 -9.04 20.09
N THR A 85 -8.00 -7.88 19.47
CA THR A 85 -9.22 -7.08 19.70
C THR A 85 -10.10 -6.97 18.46
N HIS A 86 -9.52 -7.17 17.28
CA HIS A 86 -10.17 -7.11 15.98
C HIS A 86 -9.81 -8.37 15.19
N GLU A 87 -10.61 -9.41 15.33
CA GLU A 87 -10.34 -10.75 14.78
C GLU A 87 -9.96 -10.73 13.29
N SER A 88 -10.62 -9.88 12.50
CA SER A 88 -10.35 -9.70 11.06
C SER A 88 -8.93 -9.25 10.76
N CYS A 89 -8.25 -8.55 11.67
CA CYS A 89 -6.85 -8.13 11.50
C CYS A 89 -5.86 -9.31 11.50
N GLY A 90 -6.26 -10.50 11.97
CA GLY A 90 -5.45 -11.72 11.97
C GLY A 90 -5.69 -12.68 10.79
N ARG A 91 -6.54 -12.28 9.82
CA ARG A 91 -6.89 -13.09 8.65
C ARG A 91 -5.77 -13.08 7.58
N TYR A 92 -6.01 -13.72 6.44
CA TYR A 92 -4.95 -14.14 5.50
C TYR A 92 -4.70 -13.16 4.35
N SER A 93 -5.65 -12.28 4.02
CA SER A 93 -5.59 -11.32 2.92
C SER A 93 -5.43 -9.88 3.43
N GLN A 94 -4.48 -9.70 4.35
CA GLN A 94 -4.25 -8.41 5.00
C GLN A 94 -3.37 -7.46 4.18
N SER A 95 -3.56 -6.17 4.41
CA SER A 95 -2.81 -5.06 3.84
C SER A 95 -2.17 -4.20 4.95
N PRO A 96 -1.09 -3.45 4.66
CA PRO A 96 -0.38 -3.36 3.38
C PRO A 96 0.51 -4.59 3.13
N ILE A 97 1.19 -4.64 1.99
CA ILE A 97 2.13 -5.72 1.63
C ILE A 97 3.47 -5.16 1.15
N ILE A 98 4.49 -6.00 1.13
CA ILE A 98 5.73 -5.74 0.39
C ILE A 98 5.50 -6.17 -1.06
N ILE A 99 5.67 -5.24 -1.99
CA ILE A 99 5.60 -5.50 -3.42
C ILE A 99 6.99 -5.92 -3.88
N LYS A 100 7.22 -7.24 -3.96
CA LYS A 100 8.43 -7.83 -4.53
C LYS A 100 8.31 -7.83 -6.06
N THR A 101 9.02 -6.93 -6.75
CA THR A 101 8.84 -6.72 -8.20
C THR A 101 9.16 -7.96 -9.03
N ALA A 102 10.11 -8.79 -8.58
CA ALA A 102 10.48 -10.06 -9.23
C ALA A 102 9.34 -11.10 -9.18
N CYS A 103 8.44 -10.98 -8.21
CA CYS A 103 7.31 -11.88 -8.00
C CYS A 103 6.05 -11.43 -8.77
N THR A 104 6.17 -10.42 -9.63
CA THR A 104 4.99 -9.82 -10.28
C THR A 104 4.65 -10.46 -11.61
N VAL A 105 3.35 -10.58 -11.89
CA VAL A 105 2.83 -11.23 -13.10
C VAL A 105 2.18 -10.18 -13.99
N TYR A 106 2.75 -10.03 -15.17
CA TYR A 106 2.22 -9.12 -16.17
C TYR A 106 0.81 -9.53 -16.63
N ARG A 107 -0.10 -8.56 -16.67
CA ARG A 107 -1.49 -8.67 -17.16
C ARG A 107 -1.88 -7.33 -17.75
N THR A 108 -2.90 -7.27 -18.61
CA THR A 108 -3.37 -6.02 -19.24
C THR A 108 -4.75 -5.59 -18.81
N PHE A 109 -4.95 -4.28 -18.63
CA PHE A 109 -6.23 -3.66 -18.30
C PHE A 109 -6.55 -2.48 -19.23
N THR A 110 -7.82 -2.13 -19.29
CA THR A 110 -8.21 -0.81 -19.81
C THR A 110 -7.66 0.28 -18.88
N PRO A 111 -7.32 1.47 -19.41
CA PRO A 111 -6.99 2.61 -18.59
C PRO A 111 -8.07 2.91 -17.54
N PHE A 112 -7.70 3.61 -16.47
CA PHE A 112 -8.69 4.19 -15.58
C PHE A 112 -9.43 5.31 -16.31
N ASP A 113 -10.73 5.40 -16.06
CA ASP A 113 -11.57 6.48 -16.52
C ASP A 113 -12.08 7.25 -15.30
N PHE A 114 -11.51 8.44 -15.11
CA PHE A 114 -11.85 9.38 -14.06
C PHE A 114 -12.83 10.41 -14.62
N SER A 115 -13.98 10.58 -13.94
CA SER A 115 -14.93 11.63 -14.32
C SER A 115 -14.27 13.01 -14.35
N SER A 116 -14.78 13.93 -15.17
CA SER A 116 -14.24 15.29 -15.32
C SER A 116 -14.06 16.05 -14.00
N ALA A 117 -14.84 15.74 -12.97
CA ALA A 117 -14.69 16.28 -11.62
C ALA A 117 -13.27 16.16 -11.04
N TYR A 118 -12.52 15.10 -11.35
CA TYR A 118 -11.13 14.96 -10.88
C TYR A 118 -10.21 16.08 -11.39
N ASN A 119 -10.49 16.60 -12.59
CA ASN A 119 -9.69 17.64 -13.23
C ASN A 119 -10.16 19.05 -12.86
N LEU A 120 -11.22 19.18 -12.05
CA LEU A 120 -11.76 20.45 -11.62
C LEU A 120 -11.41 20.71 -10.15
N GLN A 121 -11.37 21.99 -9.82
CA GLN A 121 -11.21 22.45 -8.45
C GLN A 121 -12.53 22.32 -7.68
N HIS A 122 -12.49 21.67 -6.53
CA HIS A 122 -13.63 21.46 -5.66
C HIS A 122 -13.23 21.69 -4.21
N ASP A 123 -14.18 22.11 -3.38
CA ASP A 123 -13.94 22.25 -1.95
C ASP A 123 -13.92 20.87 -1.29
N PHE A 124 -12.95 20.66 -0.41
CA PHE A 124 -12.82 19.48 0.44
C PHE A 124 -12.72 19.91 1.90
N THR A 125 -13.42 19.21 2.78
CA THR A 125 -13.20 19.30 4.22
C THR A 125 -12.02 18.40 4.59
N LEU A 126 -10.96 18.99 5.11
CA LEU A 126 -9.80 18.29 5.64
C LEU A 126 -9.94 18.22 7.16
N LEU A 127 -10.19 17.02 7.69
CA LEU A 127 -10.45 16.77 9.11
C LEU A 127 -9.24 16.08 9.77
N ASN A 128 -8.69 16.67 10.82
CA ASN A 128 -7.75 15.98 11.70
C ASN A 128 -8.50 14.99 12.60
N THR A 129 -8.28 13.70 12.40
CA THR A 129 -8.92 12.63 13.18
C THR A 129 -8.18 12.27 14.47
N GLY A 130 -7.04 12.90 14.72
CA GLY A 130 -6.05 12.50 15.74
C GLY A 130 -5.01 11.50 15.21
N HIS A 131 -5.36 10.74 14.17
CA HIS A 131 -4.48 9.72 13.57
C HIS A 131 -4.03 10.04 12.16
N THR A 132 -4.89 10.70 11.38
CA THR A 132 -4.60 11.15 10.02
C THR A 132 -5.44 12.39 9.69
N VAL A 133 -5.17 13.02 8.55
CA VAL A 133 -6.05 14.01 7.95
C VAL A 133 -6.89 13.34 6.87
N VAL A 134 -8.21 13.34 7.06
CA VAL A 134 -9.16 12.79 6.09
C VAL A 134 -9.74 13.94 5.27
N GLY A 135 -9.59 13.87 3.94
CA GLY A 135 -10.23 14.77 2.99
C GLY A 135 -11.54 14.18 2.45
N THR A 136 -12.64 14.90 2.63
CA THR A 136 -13.97 14.55 2.07
C THR A 136 -14.51 15.68 1.23
N TYR A 137 -15.17 15.36 0.11
CA TYR A 137 -15.81 16.36 -0.74
C TYR A 137 -16.77 17.24 0.07
N HIS A 138 -16.61 18.56 -0.01
CA HIS A 138 -17.42 19.56 0.68
C HIS A 138 -18.54 20.04 -0.24
N GLY A 139 -19.52 19.18 -0.47
CA GLY A 139 -20.72 19.50 -1.24
C GLY A 139 -21.97 18.99 -0.54
N ASN A 140 -23.12 19.59 -0.90
CA ASN A 140 -24.42 19.19 -0.37
C ASN A 140 -24.96 17.92 -1.04
N ASP A 141 -24.43 17.60 -2.23
CA ASP A 141 -24.83 16.45 -3.03
C ASP A 141 -23.84 15.29 -2.90
N SER A 142 -24.17 14.18 -3.55
CA SER A 142 -23.25 13.05 -3.70
C SER A 142 -21.93 13.47 -4.36
N SER A 143 -20.82 12.91 -3.87
CA SER A 143 -19.48 13.06 -4.47
C SER A 143 -19.51 12.88 -6.00
N PRO A 144 -19.07 13.88 -6.79
CA PRO A 144 -19.10 13.81 -8.26
C PRO A 144 -17.95 12.97 -8.85
N PHE A 145 -17.05 12.47 -8.00
CA PHE A 145 -15.81 11.80 -8.39
C PHE A 145 -16.03 10.31 -8.68
N ASN A 146 -16.44 10.00 -9.90
CA ASN A 146 -16.63 8.62 -10.35
C ASN A 146 -15.34 8.06 -10.99
N LEU A 147 -15.09 6.78 -10.76
CA LEU A 147 -13.96 6.00 -11.23
C LEU A 147 -14.46 4.71 -11.89
N THR A 148 -14.03 4.45 -13.11
CA THR A 148 -14.19 3.16 -13.79
C THR A 148 -12.88 2.74 -14.46
N GLY A 149 -12.87 1.61 -15.19
CA GLY A 149 -11.66 1.13 -15.86
C GLY A 149 -10.61 0.57 -14.90
N GLY A 150 -9.36 0.44 -15.35
CA GLY A 150 -8.28 -0.17 -14.58
C GLY A 150 -8.58 -1.58 -14.07
N GLY A 151 -9.43 -2.33 -14.77
CA GLY A 151 -9.91 -3.66 -14.37
C GLY A 151 -10.86 -3.67 -13.17
N LEU A 152 -11.42 -2.54 -12.75
CA LEU A 152 -12.48 -2.49 -11.75
C LEU A 152 -13.82 -2.94 -12.35
N ASN A 153 -14.61 -3.68 -11.56
CA ASN A 153 -15.94 -4.10 -11.98
C ASN A 153 -17.00 -3.10 -11.52
N GLY A 154 -17.47 -2.27 -12.45
CA GLY A 154 -18.48 -1.25 -12.21
C GLY A 154 -17.90 0.12 -11.83
N THR A 155 -18.78 1.04 -11.43
CA THR A 155 -18.44 2.41 -11.08
C THR A 155 -18.21 2.56 -9.58
N PHE A 156 -17.06 3.11 -9.22
CA PHE A 156 -16.71 3.45 -7.86
C PHE A 156 -16.74 4.97 -7.68
N ARG A 157 -17.12 5.43 -6.49
CA ARG A 157 -17.21 6.86 -6.17
C ARG A 157 -16.27 7.19 -5.03
N LEU A 158 -15.51 8.27 -5.15
CA LEU A 158 -14.62 8.72 -4.07
C LEU A 158 -15.42 8.95 -2.80
N HIS A 159 -14.99 8.29 -1.74
CA HIS A 159 -15.53 8.44 -0.39
C HIS A 159 -14.66 9.41 0.41
N ASN A 160 -13.35 9.18 0.46
CA ASN A 160 -12.38 10.08 1.07
C ASN A 160 -10.98 9.85 0.51
N PHE A 161 -10.05 10.71 0.88
CA PHE A 161 -8.63 10.41 0.82
C PHE A 161 -7.94 10.73 2.14
N HIS A 162 -6.80 10.10 2.41
CA HIS A 162 -6.01 10.34 3.63
C HIS A 162 -4.55 9.94 3.43
N LEU A 163 -3.68 10.40 4.33
CA LEU A 163 -2.23 10.16 4.24
C LEU A 163 -1.73 9.30 5.40
N HIS A 164 -0.70 8.52 5.11
CA HIS A 164 0.16 7.84 6.06
C HIS A 164 1.58 8.38 5.92
N TRP A 165 2.24 8.73 7.02
CA TRP A 165 3.57 9.32 7.05
C TRP A 165 4.40 8.81 8.22
N GLY A 166 5.71 8.88 8.07
CA GLY A 166 6.67 8.50 9.09
C GLY A 166 7.42 9.70 9.63
N GLU A 167 8.34 9.42 10.54
CA GLU A 167 9.16 10.43 11.21
C GLU A 167 10.15 11.10 10.28
N ASN A 168 10.55 10.43 9.19
CA ASN A 168 11.60 10.89 8.30
C ASN A 168 11.39 10.40 6.86
N HIS A 169 12.15 10.97 5.93
CA HIS A 169 12.16 10.64 4.50
C HIS A 169 12.38 9.15 4.10
N ARG A 170 12.67 8.23 5.02
CA ARG A 170 12.88 6.80 4.72
C ARG A 170 11.73 5.91 5.14
N THR A 171 10.75 6.45 5.85
CA THR A 171 9.65 5.69 6.46
C THR A 171 8.35 6.49 6.37
N GLY A 172 7.22 5.82 6.22
CA GLY A 172 5.92 6.47 6.26
C GLY A 172 4.87 5.84 5.37
N SER A 173 5.27 5.34 4.21
CA SER A 173 4.36 4.52 3.41
C SER A 173 3.97 3.24 4.15
N GLU A 174 2.75 2.80 3.92
CA GLU A 174 2.24 1.53 4.43
C GLU A 174 2.85 0.39 3.60
N HIS A 175 2.69 0.50 2.26
CA HIS A 175 3.30 -0.41 1.30
C HIS A 175 4.81 -0.19 1.18
N GLN A 176 5.48 -1.20 0.61
CA GLN A 176 6.90 -1.16 0.27
C GLN A 176 7.11 -1.72 -1.12
N ILE A 177 8.15 -1.26 -1.81
CA ILE A 177 8.62 -1.86 -3.07
C ILE A 177 10.00 -2.46 -2.81
N ASN A 178 10.16 -3.78 -2.94
CA ASN A 178 11.43 -4.47 -2.65
C ASN A 178 12.04 -4.02 -1.30
N ASP A 179 11.21 -4.02 -0.26
CA ASP A 179 11.57 -3.60 1.11
C ASP A 179 11.92 -2.11 1.29
N VAL A 180 11.68 -1.29 0.27
CA VAL A 180 11.88 0.16 0.34
C VAL A 180 10.56 0.86 0.65
N LYS A 181 10.58 1.66 1.73
CA LYS A 181 9.51 2.60 2.10
C LYS A 181 9.72 3.99 1.50
N TYR A 182 8.61 4.72 1.39
CA TYR A 182 8.59 6.14 1.05
C TYR A 182 8.27 7.00 2.30
N PRO A 183 8.60 8.30 2.28
CA PRO A 183 8.26 9.23 3.36
C PRO A 183 6.78 9.26 3.75
N SER A 184 5.90 9.01 2.76
CA SER A 184 4.46 9.06 2.92
C SER A 184 3.77 8.27 1.82
N GLU A 185 2.50 7.95 2.03
CA GLU A 185 1.60 7.32 1.06
C GLU A 185 0.20 7.92 1.21
N VAL A 186 -0.42 8.29 0.09
CA VAL A 186 -1.81 8.77 0.08
C VAL A 186 -2.72 7.66 -0.42
N HIS A 187 -3.86 7.50 0.24
CA HIS A 187 -4.92 6.57 -0.14
C HIS A 187 -6.15 7.36 -0.57
N PHE A 188 -6.64 7.10 -1.79
CA PHE A 188 -7.96 7.54 -2.23
C PHE A 188 -8.89 6.33 -2.15
N VAL A 189 -9.91 6.42 -1.29
CA VAL A 189 -10.86 5.35 -1.02
C VAL A 189 -12.11 5.58 -1.85
N HIS A 190 -12.49 4.58 -2.64
CA HIS A 190 -13.69 4.62 -3.47
C HIS A 190 -14.63 3.47 -3.11
N ILE A 191 -15.93 3.76 -3.12
CA ILE A 191 -16.98 2.80 -2.79
C ILE A 191 -17.90 2.67 -4.01
N ASN A 192 -18.18 1.44 -4.43
CA ASN A 192 -19.22 1.16 -5.42
C ASN A 192 -20.60 1.41 -4.75
N PRO A 193 -21.40 2.38 -5.22
CA PRO A 193 -22.62 2.76 -4.53
C PRO A 193 -23.69 1.64 -4.52
N GLN A 194 -23.65 0.71 -5.49
CA GLN A 194 -24.58 -0.41 -5.61
C GLN A 194 -24.14 -1.62 -4.77
N THR A 195 -22.89 -2.08 -4.94
CA THR A 195 -22.41 -3.33 -4.33
C THR A 195 -21.75 -3.13 -2.98
N LYS A 196 -21.40 -1.89 -2.63
CA LYS A 196 -20.57 -1.52 -1.47
C LYS A 196 -19.14 -2.09 -1.52
N ALA A 197 -18.72 -2.65 -2.65
CA ALA A 197 -17.33 -3.02 -2.87
C ALA A 197 -16.42 -1.79 -2.71
N VAL A 198 -15.23 -2.00 -2.18
CA VAL A 198 -14.26 -0.93 -1.92
C VAL A 198 -13.04 -1.12 -2.80
N ALA A 199 -12.65 -0.04 -3.48
CA ALA A 199 -11.38 0.06 -4.19
C ALA A 199 -10.54 1.15 -3.54
N VAL A 200 -9.23 0.93 -3.41
CA VAL A 200 -8.31 1.93 -2.87
C VAL A 200 -7.18 2.16 -3.85
N LEU A 201 -6.95 3.43 -4.16
CA LEU A 201 -5.82 3.90 -4.94
C LEU A 201 -4.73 4.41 -3.98
N GLY A 202 -3.65 3.65 -3.84
CA GLY A 202 -2.47 4.01 -3.05
C GLY A 202 -1.38 4.63 -3.94
N ILE A 203 -0.89 5.81 -3.56
CA ILE A 203 0.17 6.52 -4.26
C ILE A 203 1.28 6.83 -3.29
N PHE A 204 2.49 6.32 -3.57
CA PHE A 204 3.69 6.67 -2.82
C PHE A 204 4.00 8.16 -2.97
N MET A 205 4.49 8.78 -1.92
CA MET A 205 4.88 10.19 -1.94
C MET A 205 6.36 10.30 -1.60
N ASN A 206 7.14 10.89 -2.51
CA ASN A 206 8.56 11.13 -2.29
C ASN A 206 8.83 12.62 -2.06
N SER A 207 9.79 12.92 -1.20
CA SER A 207 10.10 14.30 -0.85
C SER A 207 11.36 14.80 -1.55
N THR A 208 11.31 16.06 -1.96
CA THR A 208 12.50 16.79 -2.41
C THR A 208 13.07 17.59 -1.25
N ARG A 209 14.37 17.42 -1.02
CA ARG A 209 15.13 18.17 0.01
C ARG A 209 15.59 19.55 -0.47
N HIS A 210 15.47 19.83 -1.76
CA HIS A 210 16.05 21.03 -2.34
C HIS A 210 15.10 22.23 -2.19
N ARG A 211 15.48 23.18 -1.33
CA ARG A 211 15.02 24.58 -1.44
C ARG A 211 15.38 25.09 -2.84
N ASN A 212 14.38 25.43 -3.65
CA ASN A 212 14.55 26.26 -4.84
C ASN A 212 15.73 25.88 -5.77
N ARG A 213 15.91 24.59 -6.08
CA ARG A 213 16.58 24.24 -7.33
C ARG A 213 15.49 23.76 -8.26
N THR A 214 15.20 24.56 -9.29
CA THR A 214 14.75 24.08 -10.59
C THR A 214 15.37 22.70 -10.79
N ILE A 215 14.55 21.66 -10.95
CA ILE A 215 14.99 20.29 -11.16
C ILE A 215 15.69 20.27 -12.53
N TYR A 216 16.92 20.80 -12.61
CA TYR A 216 17.83 20.66 -13.73
C TYR A 216 18.46 19.27 -13.63
N THR A 217 17.63 18.24 -13.72
CA THR A 217 18.09 16.92 -14.12
C THR A 217 17.71 16.75 -15.57
N ARG A 218 18.68 17.02 -16.46
CA ARG A 218 18.85 16.40 -17.78
C ARG A 218 17.55 16.26 -18.59
N LYS A 219 17.18 17.31 -19.34
CA LYS A 219 16.15 17.28 -20.41
C LYS A 219 14.94 16.38 -20.07
N ARG A 220 14.26 16.64 -18.95
CA ARG A 220 12.88 16.14 -18.80
C ARG A 220 12.06 16.81 -19.90
N ARG A 221 11.17 16.06 -20.56
CA ARG A 221 10.21 16.67 -21.52
C ARG A 221 9.44 17.75 -20.76
N ASP A 222 9.25 18.91 -21.39
CA ASP A 222 8.63 20.08 -20.74
C ASP A 222 7.29 19.73 -20.09
N ASP A 223 6.52 18.83 -20.71
CA ASP A 223 5.23 18.34 -20.20
C ASP A 223 5.34 17.63 -18.84
N ILE A 224 6.37 16.80 -18.63
CA ILE A 224 6.59 16.06 -17.37
C ILE A 224 6.98 17.04 -16.27
N TYR A 225 7.87 17.99 -16.59
CA TYR A 225 8.31 19.01 -15.65
C TYR A 225 7.13 19.90 -15.20
N ASN A 226 6.25 20.25 -16.13
CA ASN A 226 5.05 21.03 -15.83
C ASN A 226 4.08 20.25 -14.91
N ALA A 227 3.82 18.98 -15.21
CA ALA A 227 2.92 18.15 -14.41
C ALA A 227 3.42 17.93 -12.97
N GLU A 228 4.72 17.71 -12.79
CA GLU A 228 5.32 17.58 -11.46
C GLU A 228 5.21 18.88 -10.65
N ASN A 229 5.45 20.03 -11.27
CA ASN A 229 5.31 21.32 -10.58
C ASN A 229 3.87 21.58 -10.15
N ILE A 230 2.88 21.26 -10.99
CA ILE A 230 1.46 21.36 -10.64
C ILE A 230 1.16 20.48 -9.41
N THR A 231 1.64 19.23 -9.42
CA THR A 231 1.48 18.28 -8.31
C THR A 231 2.12 18.82 -7.02
N ILE A 232 3.36 19.32 -7.10
CA ILE A 232 4.08 19.90 -5.97
C ILE A 232 3.34 21.11 -5.40
N THR A 233 2.83 22.01 -6.26
CA THR A 233 2.06 23.19 -5.82
C THR A 233 0.78 22.80 -5.11
N GLU A 234 0.05 21.81 -5.63
CA GLU A 234 -1.18 21.33 -5.01
C GLU A 234 -0.92 20.73 -3.61
N TRP A 235 0.15 19.94 -3.48
CA TRP A 235 0.59 19.41 -2.19
C TRP A 235 1.08 20.51 -1.24
N ASP A 236 1.77 21.54 -1.73
CA ASP A 236 2.17 22.69 -0.91
C ASP A 236 0.94 23.44 -0.36
N ASN A 237 -0.12 23.61 -1.15
CA ASN A 237 -1.39 24.19 -0.70
C ASN A 237 -2.06 23.33 0.38
N TYR A 238 -2.09 22.01 0.16
CA TYR A 238 -2.59 21.05 1.15
C TYR A 238 -1.81 21.16 2.47
N PHE A 239 -0.48 21.09 2.43
CA PHE A 239 0.37 21.12 3.62
C PHE A 239 0.27 22.45 4.38
N GLN A 240 0.08 23.57 3.68
CA GLN A 240 -0.17 24.86 4.32
C GLN A 240 -1.50 24.89 5.07
N ALA A 241 -2.57 24.34 4.49
CA ALA A 241 -3.88 24.31 5.14
C ALA A 241 -3.88 23.42 6.40
N VAL A 242 -3.29 22.22 6.30
CA VAL A 242 -3.25 21.27 7.43
C VAL A 242 -2.30 21.70 8.55
N ALA A 243 -1.39 22.64 8.31
CA ALA A 243 -0.53 23.20 9.35
C ALA A 243 -1.29 23.87 10.50
N ASN A 244 -2.55 24.28 10.26
CA ASN A 244 -3.39 24.86 11.30
C ASN A 244 -4.25 23.82 12.05
N LEU A 245 -4.24 22.55 11.63
CA LEU A 245 -5.05 21.49 12.24
C LEU A 245 -4.33 20.82 13.41
N THR A 246 -4.10 21.56 14.49
CA THR A 246 -3.31 21.11 15.66
C THR A 246 -4.08 20.30 16.69
N GLN A 247 -5.41 20.29 16.64
CA GLN A 247 -6.26 19.54 17.59
C GLN A 247 -7.11 18.52 16.84
N LYS A 248 -7.32 17.36 17.48
CA LYS A 248 -8.26 16.34 17.01
C LYS A 248 -9.64 16.96 16.82
N ASN A 249 -10.31 16.59 15.74
CA ASN A 249 -11.60 17.08 15.27
C ASN A 249 -11.61 18.50 14.69
N ASN A 250 -10.48 19.20 14.61
CA ASN A 250 -10.42 20.43 13.83
C ASN A 250 -10.46 20.12 12.34
N SER A 251 -11.14 20.97 11.57
CA SER A 251 -11.22 20.87 10.13
C SER A 251 -11.01 22.21 9.44
N VAL A 252 -10.54 22.15 8.20
CA VAL A 252 -10.46 23.30 7.29
C VAL A 252 -11.07 22.92 5.95
N VAL A 253 -11.75 23.86 5.30
CA VAL A 253 -12.20 23.69 3.91
C VAL A 253 -11.10 24.21 3.00
N LEU A 254 -10.67 23.39 2.04
CA LEU A 254 -9.66 23.75 1.06
C LEU A 254 -10.15 23.37 -0.34
N ASN A 255 -9.99 24.30 -1.28
CA ASN A 255 -10.26 24.05 -2.68
C ASN A 255 -9.08 23.27 -3.29
N LEU A 256 -9.35 22.07 -3.82
CA LEU A 256 -8.35 21.13 -4.31
C LEU A 256 -8.72 20.57 -5.69
N ASN A 257 -7.70 20.26 -6.48
CA ASN A 257 -7.77 19.48 -7.71
C ASN A 257 -7.19 18.07 -7.46
N LEU A 258 -8.04 17.05 -7.51
CA LEU A 258 -7.60 15.69 -7.17
C LEU A 258 -6.67 15.08 -8.21
N ALA A 259 -6.86 15.37 -9.51
CA ALA A 259 -5.93 14.92 -10.54
C ALA A 259 -4.52 15.47 -10.29
N SER A 260 -4.41 16.74 -9.91
CA SER A 260 -3.13 17.35 -9.50
C SER A 260 -2.52 16.66 -8.27
N LEU A 261 -3.32 16.28 -7.27
CA LEU A 261 -2.81 15.54 -6.09
C LEU A 261 -2.33 14.13 -6.43
N MET A 262 -3.01 13.46 -7.36
CA MET A 262 -2.70 12.09 -7.79
C MET A 262 -1.48 12.01 -8.71
N GLY A 263 -1.10 13.12 -9.37
CA GLY A 263 0.00 13.16 -10.33
C GLY A 263 -0.37 12.61 -11.71
N SER A 264 0.64 12.53 -12.59
CA SER A 264 0.39 12.40 -14.03
C SER A 264 0.53 10.99 -14.62
N ASN A 265 1.13 10.03 -13.91
CA ASN A 265 1.27 8.66 -14.41
C ASN A 265 0.44 7.69 -13.57
N LEU A 266 -0.77 7.39 -14.07
CA LEU A 266 -1.73 6.47 -13.47
C LEU A 266 -1.95 5.22 -14.35
N ASP A 267 -1.08 4.97 -15.32
CA ASP A 267 -1.18 3.79 -16.20
C ASP A 267 -0.37 2.60 -15.67
N ASP A 268 0.57 2.87 -14.77
CA ASP A 268 1.47 1.90 -14.17
C ASP A 268 1.13 1.65 -12.70
N PHE A 269 0.60 0.47 -12.40
CA PHE A 269 0.21 0.10 -11.04
C PHE A 269 0.32 -1.40 -10.77
N TRP A 270 0.50 -1.74 -9.50
CA TRP A 270 0.23 -3.07 -8.98
C TRP A 270 -1.20 -3.14 -8.46
N ARG A 271 -1.85 -4.30 -8.57
CA ARG A 271 -3.21 -4.52 -8.07
C ARG A 271 -3.22 -5.78 -7.21
N TYR A 272 -4.07 -5.84 -6.20
CA TYR A 272 -4.28 -7.07 -5.43
C TYR A 272 -5.57 -7.00 -4.59
N GLY A 273 -6.07 -8.16 -4.17
CA GLY A 273 -7.11 -8.26 -3.15
C GLY A 273 -6.49 -8.22 -1.75
N GLY A 274 -6.96 -7.30 -0.91
CA GLY A 274 -6.40 -7.06 0.43
C GLY A 274 -7.45 -6.65 1.45
N SER A 275 -7.03 -5.87 2.44
CA SER A 275 -7.86 -5.39 3.55
C SER A 275 -7.79 -3.89 3.73
N LEU A 276 -8.62 -3.35 4.62
CA LEU A 276 -8.33 -2.07 5.26
C LEU A 276 -7.03 -2.18 6.05
N THR A 277 -6.26 -1.10 6.10
CA THR A 277 -4.97 -1.03 6.82
C THR A 277 -5.11 -0.48 8.23
N THR A 278 -6.34 -0.14 8.63
CA THR A 278 -6.72 0.19 10.00
C THR A 278 -7.89 -0.70 10.43
N PRO A 279 -8.10 -0.90 11.74
CA PRO A 279 -9.20 -1.68 12.25
C PRO A 279 -10.55 -1.16 11.75
N PRO A 280 -11.48 -2.06 11.38
CA PRO A 280 -11.46 -3.50 11.67
C PRO A 280 -10.64 -4.36 10.71
N CYS A 281 -9.81 -3.82 9.81
CA CYS A 281 -9.01 -4.60 8.86
C CYS A 281 -9.84 -5.53 7.96
N THR A 282 -11.04 -5.10 7.60
CA THR A 282 -11.97 -5.86 6.74
C THR A 282 -11.29 -6.21 5.41
N GLU A 283 -11.34 -7.49 5.04
CA GLU A 283 -10.82 -8.02 3.77
C GLU A 283 -11.82 -7.82 2.62
N GLY A 284 -11.35 -7.96 1.38
CA GLY A 284 -12.15 -7.76 0.17
C GLY A 284 -11.94 -6.38 -0.48
N ILE A 285 -10.88 -5.67 -0.07
CA ILE A 285 -10.49 -4.40 -0.66
C ILE A 285 -9.73 -4.64 -1.96
N THR A 286 -10.11 -3.96 -3.03
CA THR A 286 -9.37 -3.98 -4.29
C THR A 286 -8.32 -2.87 -4.28
N TRP A 287 -7.07 -3.23 -4.01
CA TRP A 287 -5.95 -2.28 -3.95
C TRP A 287 -5.35 -2.02 -5.33
N THR A 288 -5.07 -0.76 -5.63
CA THR A 288 -4.26 -0.31 -6.77
C THR A 288 -3.14 0.55 -6.22
N VAL A 289 -1.89 0.11 -6.32
CA VAL A 289 -0.72 0.85 -5.84
C VAL A 289 0.07 1.34 -7.05
N PHE A 290 0.12 2.64 -7.27
CA PHE A 290 0.78 3.23 -8.43
C PHE A 290 2.31 3.17 -8.30
N LYS A 291 3.00 2.89 -9.42
CA LYS A 291 4.46 2.75 -9.43
C LYS A 291 5.18 4.09 -9.33
N THR A 292 4.57 5.14 -9.92
CA THR A 292 5.17 6.47 -9.95
C THR A 292 4.78 7.23 -8.69
N PRO A 293 5.74 7.59 -7.83
CA PRO A 293 5.43 8.40 -6.66
C PRO A 293 5.14 9.85 -7.06
N VAL A 294 4.26 10.51 -6.32
CA VAL A 294 4.12 11.97 -6.40
C VAL A 294 5.24 12.65 -5.63
N ILE A 295 5.60 13.84 -6.06
CA ILE A 295 6.69 14.63 -5.46
C ILE A 295 6.10 15.77 -4.64
N PHE A 296 6.67 16.01 -3.46
CA PHE A 296 6.35 17.17 -2.61
C PHE A 296 7.60 17.76 -1.96
N HIS A 297 7.49 18.95 -1.36
CA HIS A 297 8.59 19.53 -0.59
C HIS A 297 8.65 18.96 0.84
N GLU A 298 9.82 18.48 1.28
CA GLU A 298 9.99 17.88 2.63
C GLU A 298 9.53 18.82 3.77
N ARG A 299 9.59 20.15 3.58
CA ARG A 299 9.11 21.12 4.58
C ARG A 299 7.61 21.00 4.87
N GLY A 300 6.80 20.58 3.88
CA GLY A 300 5.34 20.55 4.00
C GLY A 300 4.88 19.48 4.98
N ILE A 301 5.47 18.28 4.92
CA ILE A 301 5.09 17.16 5.78
C ILE A 301 5.48 17.35 7.25
N HIS A 302 6.38 18.28 7.57
CA HIS A 302 6.72 18.62 8.96
C HIS A 302 5.51 19.14 9.73
N ALA A 303 4.57 19.83 9.05
CA ALA A 303 3.32 20.25 9.67
C ALA A 303 2.53 19.05 10.19
N LEU A 304 2.43 17.98 9.39
CA LEU A 304 1.77 16.73 9.82
C LEU A 304 2.54 16.07 10.96
N ARG A 305 3.86 15.91 10.83
CA ARG A 305 4.70 15.26 11.87
C ARG A 305 4.64 15.96 13.23
N ASN A 306 4.58 17.29 13.23
CA ASN A 306 4.61 18.08 14.46
C ASN A 306 3.23 18.24 15.09
N ASN A 307 2.17 18.30 14.28
CA ASN A 307 0.84 18.66 14.76
C ASN A 307 -0.10 17.45 14.90
N ILE A 308 0.22 16.33 14.24
CA ILE A 308 -0.61 15.13 14.18
C ILE A 308 0.28 13.92 14.49
N HIS A 309 -0.29 12.87 15.09
CA HIS A 309 0.43 11.66 15.46
C HIS A 309 1.34 11.17 14.32
N THR A 310 2.63 10.97 14.61
CA THR A 310 3.63 10.50 13.64
C THR A 310 3.74 8.98 13.68
N GLY A 311 4.10 8.36 12.55
CA GLY A 311 4.20 6.90 12.46
C GLY A 311 2.84 6.25 12.28
N ASN A 312 1.91 6.96 11.63
CA ASN A 312 0.52 6.53 11.47
C ASN A 312 0.34 5.50 10.34
N TYR A 313 1.26 4.54 10.19
CA TYR A 313 1.22 3.48 9.19
C TYR A 313 1.24 2.10 9.83
N ARG A 314 0.55 1.14 9.22
CA ARG A 314 0.62 -0.28 9.53
C ARG A 314 1.87 -0.89 8.89
N HIS A 315 2.48 -1.87 9.56
CA HIS A 315 3.56 -2.64 8.95
C HIS A 315 3.02 -3.60 7.87
N PRO A 316 3.82 -3.98 6.85
CA PRO A 316 3.42 -4.99 5.88
C PRO A 316 2.99 -6.30 6.51
N GLN A 317 2.02 -6.94 5.87
CA GLN A 317 1.38 -8.16 6.30
C GLN A 317 1.79 -9.32 5.37
N PRO A 318 1.91 -10.55 5.89
CA PRO A 318 2.35 -11.69 5.10
C PRO A 318 1.42 -11.97 3.90
N LEU A 319 1.99 -12.47 2.80
CA LEU A 319 1.24 -12.75 1.58
C LEU A 319 0.36 -14.00 1.64
N PHE A 320 0.68 -14.99 2.50
CA PHE A 320 -0.10 -16.23 2.72
C PHE A 320 -0.67 -16.87 1.44
N ASN A 321 0.19 -17.36 0.54
CA ASN A 321 -0.23 -18.00 -0.72
C ASN A 321 -1.17 -17.16 -1.60
N ARG A 322 -1.26 -15.84 -1.39
CA ARG A 322 -1.71 -14.91 -2.43
C ARG A 322 -0.68 -14.99 -3.54
N ILE A 323 -0.79 -16.00 -4.40
CA ILE A 323 -0.04 -16.11 -5.64
C ILE A 323 -0.23 -14.77 -6.32
N HIS A 324 0.88 -14.07 -6.47
CA HIS A 324 0.95 -12.69 -6.88
C HIS A 324 0.25 -12.52 -8.23
N ASN A 325 -1.03 -12.18 -8.22
CA ASN A 325 -1.58 -11.38 -9.29
C ASN A 325 -1.00 -9.98 -9.11
N ALA A 326 0.30 -9.76 -9.27
CA ALA A 326 0.86 -8.42 -9.18
C ALA A 326 0.95 -7.86 -10.60
N TYR A 327 -0.01 -7.00 -10.92
CA TYR A 327 -0.40 -6.60 -12.26
C TYR A 327 0.49 -5.52 -12.94
N HIS A 328 0.32 -5.50 -14.27
CA HIS A 328 0.36 -4.50 -15.36
C HIS A 328 1.49 -3.46 -15.57
N TYR A 329 1.93 -3.38 -16.83
CA TYR A 329 2.47 -2.21 -17.56
C TYR A 329 1.60 -1.97 -18.80
N THR A 330 1.20 -0.75 -19.10
CA THR A 330 0.63 -0.38 -20.41
C THR A 330 1.59 0.55 -21.12
N SER A 331 2.10 0.17 -22.28
CA SER A 331 2.46 1.15 -23.32
C SER A 331 1.44 1.05 -24.43
N TYR A 332 0.80 2.16 -24.76
CA TYR A 332 0.25 2.31 -26.10
C TYR A 332 1.42 2.50 -27.07
N ILE A 333 1.36 1.78 -28.19
CA ILE A 333 2.06 2.08 -29.44
C ILE A 333 1.40 3.31 -30.05
#